data_AF-A0A2W0BA40-F1
#
_entry.id   AF-A0A2W0BA40-F1
#
_cell.length_a   1.000
_cell.length_b   1.000
_cell.length_c   1.000
_cell.angle_alpha   90.00
_cell.angle_beta   90.00
_cell.angle_gamma   90.00
#
_symmetry.space_group_name_H-M   'P 1'
#
loop_
_entity.id
_entity.type
_entity.pdbx_description
1 polymer ?
#
loop_
_entity_poly.entity_id
_entity_poly.type
_entity_poly.pdbx_seq_one_letter_code
_entity_poly.pdbx_strand_id
1 'polypeptide(L)'
;MRSPQVTLALPDRAHYGEEAIWFNAARSILIVLLFAAPLAFGAVEPWAFGSLIMLTVAALFCWAAGCMSEQRIVLLWTPIYIPALLFAAFAAMQFFTGHTADRIATRDSLLACSAYLLVFTLSGSLFSHRGTRQWSQFGQAVTIYSLVLSLFSIIQFFTAPDRIYWTVIPRWGGSIFGPYVNHDHYAGLMEMLFPITAMFWITRPR
;
A
#
# COMPACT_ATOMS: atom_id res chain seq x y z
N MET A 1 -0.96 -24.65 -8.90
CA MET A 1 -1.11 -25.11 -7.51
C MET A 1 -2.12 -24.20 -6.81
N ARG A 2 -3.32 -24.70 -6.47
CA ARG A 2 -4.29 -23.95 -5.64
C ARG A 2 -3.72 -23.92 -4.23
N SER A 3 -3.43 -22.73 -3.71
CA SER A 3 -3.11 -22.55 -2.28
C SER A 3 -4.32 -22.99 -1.45
N PRO A 4 -4.11 -23.74 -0.35
CA PRO A 4 -5.20 -24.12 0.54
C PRO A 4 -5.78 -22.87 1.19
N GLN A 5 -7.03 -22.56 0.86
CA GLN A 5 -7.79 -21.48 1.49
C GLN A 5 -8.58 -22.06 2.65
N VAL A 6 -8.33 -21.57 3.86
CA VAL A 6 -9.16 -21.89 5.03
C VAL A 6 -10.38 -20.95 4.98
N THR A 7 -11.45 -21.40 4.31
CA THR A 7 -12.74 -20.70 4.35
C THR A 7 -13.58 -21.38 5.43
N LEU A 8 -13.61 -20.81 6.63
CA LEU A 8 -14.58 -21.17 7.67
C LEU A 8 -15.89 -20.45 7.32
N ALA A 9 -16.84 -21.16 6.73
CA ALA A 9 -18.18 -20.65 6.41
C ALA A 9 -19.19 -21.20 7.42
N LEU A 10 -19.92 -20.30 8.11
CA LEU A 10 -21.12 -20.62 8.89
C LEU A 10 -22.38 -20.34 8.04
N PRO A 11 -23.55 -20.96 8.36
CA PRO A 11 -24.67 -21.08 7.43
C PRO A 11 -25.39 -19.75 7.12
N ASP A 12 -25.92 -19.74 5.90
CA ASP A 12 -26.56 -18.68 5.12
C ASP A 12 -27.58 -17.79 5.84
N ARG A 13 -27.38 -16.46 5.78
CA ARG A 13 -28.45 -15.46 5.87
C ARG A 13 -28.22 -14.37 4.83
N ALA A 14 -29.24 -14.12 4.01
CA ALA A 14 -29.22 -13.14 2.94
C ALA A 14 -29.31 -11.69 3.48
N HIS A 15 -28.20 -10.94 3.43
CA HIS A 15 -28.19 -9.48 3.58
C HIS A 15 -27.28 -8.79 2.52
N TYR A 16 -27.50 -9.10 1.24
CA TYR A 16 -26.69 -8.69 0.08
C TYR A 16 -26.42 -7.17 -0.14
N GLY A 17 -26.94 -6.27 0.69
CA GLY A 17 -26.85 -4.80 0.51
C GLY A 17 -25.75 -4.11 1.32
N GLU A 18 -25.73 -4.28 2.64
CA GLU A 18 -24.74 -3.62 3.53
C GLU A 18 -23.39 -4.35 3.55
N GLU A 19 -23.41 -5.66 3.29
CA GLU A 19 -22.25 -6.56 3.24
C GLU A 19 -21.19 -6.07 2.23
N ALA A 20 -21.62 -5.59 1.06
CA ALA A 20 -20.71 -5.08 0.03
C ALA A 20 -20.13 -3.70 0.35
N ILE A 21 -20.80 -2.89 1.18
CA ILE A 21 -20.44 -1.48 1.42
C ILE A 21 -19.12 -1.42 2.19
N TRP A 22 -18.98 -2.18 3.27
CA TRP A 22 -17.77 -2.18 4.11
C TRP A 22 -16.52 -2.62 3.34
N PHE A 23 -16.63 -3.69 2.54
CA PHE A 23 -15.52 -4.14 1.71
C PHE A 23 -15.22 -3.18 0.55
N ASN A 24 -16.22 -2.50 -0.02
CA ASN A 24 -15.98 -1.47 -1.03
C ASN A 24 -15.32 -0.23 -0.42
N ALA A 25 -15.76 0.21 0.76
CA ALA A 25 -15.14 1.30 1.50
C ALA A 25 -13.67 0.98 1.83
N ALA A 26 -13.38 -0.21 2.36
CA ALA A 26 -12.01 -0.65 2.65
C ALA A 26 -11.12 -0.61 1.40
N ARG A 27 -11.63 -1.05 0.24
CA ARG A 27 -10.92 -0.98 -1.05
C ARG A 27 -10.66 0.45 -1.49
N SER A 28 -11.67 1.31 -1.43
CA SER A 28 -11.52 2.72 -1.79
C SER A 28 -10.48 3.40 -0.92
N ILE A 29 -10.49 3.14 0.40
CA ILE A 29 -9.48 3.66 1.32
C ILE A 29 -8.09 3.14 0.94
N LEU A 30 -7.93 1.84 0.66
CA LEU A 30 -6.64 1.29 0.22
C LEU A 30 -6.13 1.90 -1.09
N ILE A 31 -7.02 2.10 -2.07
CA ILE A 31 -6.64 2.73 -3.33
C ILE A 31 -6.17 4.16 -3.06
N VAL A 32 -6.96 4.95 -2.32
CA VAL A 32 -6.56 6.32 -1.94
C VAL A 32 -5.21 6.31 -1.22
N LEU A 33 -5.02 5.40 -0.26
CA LEU A 33 -3.76 5.25 0.47
C LEU A 33 -2.57 5.00 -0.47
N LEU A 34 -2.69 4.04 -1.40
CA LEU A 34 -1.60 3.65 -2.31
C LEU A 34 -1.25 4.75 -3.31
N PHE A 35 -2.23 5.51 -3.80
CA PHE A 35 -1.99 6.61 -4.74
C PHE A 35 -1.57 7.92 -4.04
N ALA A 36 -2.03 8.17 -2.82
CA ALA A 36 -1.69 9.38 -2.06
C ALA A 36 -0.32 9.27 -1.37
N ALA A 37 0.12 8.07 -0.98
CA ALA A 37 1.38 7.89 -0.25
C ALA A 37 2.60 8.46 -0.99
N PRO A 38 2.81 8.21 -2.31
CA PRO A 38 3.92 8.83 -3.04
C PRO A 38 3.84 10.35 -3.09
N LEU A 39 2.63 10.91 -3.21
CA LEU A 39 2.42 12.36 -3.30
C LEU A 39 2.66 13.06 -1.96
N ALA A 40 2.47 12.35 -0.84
CA ALA A 40 2.75 12.87 0.49
C ALA A 40 4.23 12.68 0.88
N PHE A 41 5.15 13.11 0.00
CA PHE A 41 6.61 12.99 0.17
C PHE A 41 7.12 11.55 0.33
N GLY A 42 6.42 10.56 -0.21
CA GLY A 42 6.72 9.15 0.07
C GLY A 42 6.50 8.76 1.54
N ALA A 43 5.64 9.49 2.25
CA ALA A 43 5.31 9.29 3.66
C ALA A 43 6.46 9.46 4.65
N VAL A 44 7.53 10.17 4.28
CA VAL A 44 8.67 10.42 5.18
C VAL A 44 8.36 11.47 6.25
N GLU A 45 7.43 12.38 5.95
CA GLU A 45 7.03 13.44 6.88
C GLU A 45 6.09 12.89 7.97
N PRO A 46 6.21 13.33 9.24
CA PRO A 46 5.40 12.79 10.34
C PRO A 46 3.89 12.88 10.13
N TRP A 47 3.41 13.98 9.54
CA TRP A 47 2.00 14.18 9.24
C TRP A 47 1.51 13.23 8.14
N ALA A 48 2.37 12.95 7.15
CA ALA A 48 2.06 12.06 6.04
C ALA A 48 2.03 10.60 6.51
N PHE A 49 3.06 10.19 7.24
CA PHE A 49 3.13 8.88 7.87
C PHE A 49 1.94 8.62 8.79
N GLY A 50 1.62 9.56 9.69
CA GLY A 50 0.48 9.47 10.60
C GLY A 50 -0.85 9.35 9.85
N SER A 51 -1.03 10.12 8.78
CA SER A 51 -2.23 10.06 7.93
C SER A 51 -2.40 8.70 7.27
N LEU A 52 -1.31 8.10 6.76
CA LEU A 52 -1.35 6.77 6.17
C LEU A 52 -1.69 5.70 7.20
N ILE A 53 -1.13 5.78 8.42
CA ILE A 53 -1.51 4.87 9.51
C ILE A 53 -3.01 4.98 9.80
N MET A 54 -3.55 6.21 9.92
CA MET A 54 -4.98 6.40 10.16
C MET A 54 -5.84 5.80 9.05
N LEU A 55 -5.44 5.96 7.78
CA LEU A 55 -6.12 5.33 6.64
C LEU A 55 -5.99 3.80 6.66
N THR A 56 -4.83 3.25 7.03
CA THR A 56 -4.64 1.79 7.19
C THR A 56 -5.56 1.24 8.29
N VAL A 57 -5.63 1.90 9.43
CA VAL A 57 -6.51 1.51 10.55
C VAL A 57 -7.98 1.62 10.14
N ALA A 58 -8.37 2.67 9.42
CA ALA A 58 -9.73 2.81 8.89
C ALA A 58 -10.07 1.70 7.88
N ALA A 59 -9.13 1.35 6.99
CA ALA A 59 -9.30 0.23 6.06
C ALA A 59 -9.43 -1.11 6.79
N LEU A 60 -8.62 -1.32 7.84
CA LEU A 60 -8.68 -2.50 8.69
C LEU A 60 -10.03 -2.60 9.41
N PHE A 61 -10.53 -1.48 9.96
CA PHE A 61 -11.83 -1.42 10.61
C PHE A 61 -12.97 -1.76 9.64
N CYS A 62 -12.99 -1.14 8.45
CA CYS A 62 -13.98 -1.46 7.42
C CYS A 62 -13.89 -2.92 6.98
N TRP A 63 -12.68 -3.48 6.81
CA TRP A 63 -12.51 -4.90 6.49
C TRP A 63 -13.02 -5.81 7.61
N ALA A 64 -12.70 -5.50 8.88
CA ALA A 64 -13.15 -6.28 10.03
C ALA A 64 -14.68 -6.21 10.20
N ALA A 65 -15.28 -5.04 9.98
CA ALA A 65 -16.73 -4.86 9.95
C ALA A 65 -17.38 -5.70 8.83
N GLY A 66 -16.78 -5.70 7.63
CA GLY A 66 -17.18 -6.57 6.54
C GLY A 66 -17.10 -8.06 6.89
N CYS A 67 -16.00 -8.50 7.52
CA CYS A 67 -15.83 -9.88 7.96
C CYS A 67 -16.83 -10.30 9.05
N MET A 68 -17.14 -9.40 9.98
CA MET A 68 -18.13 -9.65 11.04
C MET A 68 -19.55 -9.75 10.45
N SER A 69 -19.86 -8.87 9.50
CA SER A 69 -21.14 -8.84 8.79
C SER A 69 -21.34 -10.10 7.94
N GLU A 70 -20.32 -10.52 7.18
CA GLU A 70 -20.39 -11.71 6.33
C GLU A 70 -20.14 -13.03 7.09
N GLN A 71 -19.79 -12.97 8.39
CA GLN A 71 -19.33 -14.13 9.18
C GLN A 71 -18.23 -14.94 8.47
N ARG A 72 -17.45 -14.28 7.61
CA ARG A 72 -16.44 -14.89 6.75
C ARG A 72 -15.14 -14.14 6.91
N ILE A 73 -14.11 -14.87 7.33
CA ILE A 73 -12.75 -14.35 7.30
C ILE A 73 -12.19 -14.59 5.91
N VAL A 74 -12.08 -13.52 5.13
CA VAL A 74 -11.45 -13.54 3.82
C VAL A 74 -9.98 -13.22 4.02
N LEU A 75 -9.15 -14.25 4.17
CA LEU A 75 -7.69 -14.10 4.27
C LEU A 75 -7.00 -14.92 3.19
N LEU A 76 -6.24 -14.26 2.32
CA LEU A 76 -5.38 -14.96 1.37
C LEU A 76 -4.08 -15.33 2.07
N TRP A 77 -3.89 -16.60 2.39
CA TRP A 77 -2.60 -17.10 2.87
C TRP A 77 -1.74 -17.60 1.69
N THR A 78 -0.47 -17.21 1.67
CA THR A 78 0.48 -17.58 0.60
C THR A 78 1.90 -17.66 1.20
N PRO A 79 2.82 -18.50 0.70
CA PRO A 79 4.17 -18.59 1.25
C PRO A 79 4.97 -17.27 1.29
N ILE A 80 4.55 -16.26 0.50
CA ILE A 80 5.13 -14.91 0.51
C ILE A 80 4.97 -14.18 1.86
N TYR A 81 4.04 -14.60 2.72
CA TYR A 81 3.93 -14.05 4.08
C TYR A 81 5.08 -14.51 5.00
N ILE A 82 5.75 -15.62 4.68
CA ILE A 82 6.84 -16.16 5.51
C ILE A 82 7.99 -15.15 5.66
N PRO A 83 8.61 -14.63 4.59
CA PRO A 83 9.68 -13.64 4.74
C PRO A 83 9.23 -12.36 5.44
N ALA A 84 8.00 -11.90 5.17
CA ALA A 84 7.44 -10.72 5.82
C ALA A 84 7.26 -10.92 7.34
N LEU A 85 6.74 -12.08 7.75
CA LEU A 85 6.56 -12.43 9.17
C LEU A 85 7.90 -12.67 9.87
N LEU A 86 8.88 -13.29 9.20
CA LEU A 86 10.23 -13.44 9.75
C LEU A 86 10.89 -12.08 9.99
N PHE A 87 10.74 -11.13 9.06
CA PHE A 87 11.24 -9.77 9.23
C PHE A 87 10.53 -9.02 10.37
N ALA A 88 9.20 -9.12 10.45
CA ALA A 88 8.43 -8.55 11.55
C ALA A 88 8.82 -9.16 12.91
N ALA A 89 9.04 -10.47 12.97
CA ALA A 89 9.51 -11.17 14.17
C ALA A 89 10.91 -10.74 14.57
N PHE A 90 11.82 -10.55 13.60
CA PHE A 90 13.15 -10.00 13.84
C PHE A 90 13.08 -8.59 14.43
N ALA A 91 12.27 -7.69 13.85
CA ALA A 91 12.08 -6.35 14.37
C ALA A 91 11.48 -6.34 15.79
N ALA A 92 10.51 -7.22 16.06
CA ALA A 92 9.93 -7.38 17.39
C ALA A 92 10.96 -7.92 18.40
N MET A 93 11.73 -8.95 18.01
CA MET A 93 12.81 -9.50 18.83
C MET A 93 13.84 -8.42 19.17
N GLN A 94 14.26 -7.61 18.19
CA GLN A 94 15.18 -6.49 18.40
C GLN A 94 14.63 -5.49 19.43
N PHE A 95 13.34 -5.15 19.34
CA PHE A 95 12.68 -4.25 20.27
C PHE A 95 12.61 -4.82 21.70
N PHE A 96 12.19 -6.09 21.86
CA PHE A 96 12.03 -6.71 23.19
C PHE A 96 13.36 -7.04 23.88
N THR A 97 14.39 -7.41 23.11
CA THR A 97 15.73 -7.70 23.66
C THR A 97 16.52 -6.44 24.00
N GLY A 98 16.06 -5.26 23.58
CA GLY A 98 16.72 -3.99 23.84
C GLY A 98 18.00 -3.78 23.01
N HIS A 99 18.30 -4.64 22.03
CA HIS A 99 19.40 -4.49 21.09
C HIS A 99 19.09 -3.44 20.00
N THR A 100 18.81 -2.20 20.43
CA THR A 100 18.42 -1.08 19.58
C THR A 100 19.39 0.08 19.78
N ALA A 101 19.96 0.62 18.71
CA ALA A 101 20.79 1.84 18.78
C ALA A 101 19.96 3.06 19.21
N ASP A 102 18.73 3.15 18.70
CA ASP A 102 17.73 4.14 19.09
C ASP A 102 16.38 3.45 19.29
N ARG A 103 15.86 3.53 20.52
CA ARG A 103 14.60 2.92 20.90
C ARG A 103 13.40 3.60 20.23
N ILE A 104 13.46 4.92 19.99
CA ILE A 104 12.37 5.67 19.36
C ILE A 104 12.29 5.31 17.88
N ALA A 105 13.41 5.40 17.16
CA ALA A 105 13.46 5.03 15.75
C ALA A 105 13.07 3.56 15.50
N THR A 106 13.42 2.65 16.43
CA THR A 106 13.00 1.25 16.34
C THR A 106 11.49 1.09 16.49
N ARG A 107 10.85 1.85 17.40
CA ARG A 107 9.38 1.84 17.56
C ARG A 107 8.69 2.34 16.30
N ASP A 108 9.18 3.43 15.71
CA ASP A 108 8.61 3.99 14.48
C ASP A 108 8.76 3.00 13.31
N SER A 109 9.90 2.34 13.22
CA SER A 109 10.14 1.28 12.23
C SER A 109 9.23 0.06 12.44
N LEU A 110 8.98 -0.34 13.69
CA LEU A 110 8.06 -1.43 14.02
C LEU A 110 6.61 -1.06 13.64
N LEU A 111 6.20 0.18 13.91
CA LEU A 111 4.89 0.70 13.50
C LEU A 111 4.76 0.71 11.98
N ALA A 112 5.76 1.21 11.25
CA ALA A 112 5.79 1.20 9.80
C ALA A 112 5.71 -0.24 9.24
N CYS A 113 6.52 -1.15 9.79
CA CYS A 113 6.51 -2.57 9.42
C CYS A 113 5.12 -3.19 9.61
N SER A 114 4.47 -2.92 10.76
CA SER A 114 3.12 -3.40 11.04
C SER A 114 2.08 -2.83 10.06
N ALA A 115 2.16 -1.53 9.74
CA ALA A 115 1.28 -0.88 8.79
C ALA A 115 1.44 -1.46 7.37
N TYR A 116 2.67 -1.69 6.92
CA TYR A 116 2.93 -2.33 5.62
C TYR A 116 2.41 -3.76 5.55
N LEU A 117 2.58 -4.55 6.63
CA LEU A 117 2.02 -5.89 6.71
C LEU A 117 0.48 -5.87 6.67
N LEU A 118 -0.16 -4.90 7.33
CA LEU A 118 -1.60 -4.70 7.25
C LEU A 118 -2.06 -4.30 5.85
N VAL A 119 -1.40 -3.35 5.20
CA VAL A 119 -1.73 -2.97 3.81
C VAL A 119 -1.57 -4.17 2.87
N PHE A 120 -0.52 -4.97 3.04
CA PHE A 120 -0.28 -6.17 2.24
C PHE A 120 -1.36 -7.25 2.44
N THR A 121 -1.67 -7.59 3.69
CA THR A 121 -2.72 -8.56 4.04
C THR A 121 -4.09 -8.12 3.54
N LEU A 122 -4.46 -6.85 3.74
CA LEU A 122 -5.72 -6.28 3.29
C LEU A 122 -5.82 -6.25 1.76
N SER A 123 -4.73 -5.90 1.06
CA SER A 123 -4.69 -5.91 -0.40
C SER A 123 -4.93 -7.30 -0.96
N GLY A 124 -4.25 -8.32 -0.44
CA GLY A 124 -4.50 -9.71 -0.83
C GLY A 124 -5.95 -10.11 -0.57
N SER A 125 -6.45 -9.83 0.63
CA SER A 125 -7.80 -10.22 1.07
C SER A 125 -8.91 -9.55 0.25
N LEU A 126 -8.77 -8.27 -0.08
CA LEU A 126 -9.82 -7.48 -0.73
C LEU A 126 -9.89 -7.64 -2.25
N PHE A 127 -8.76 -7.97 -2.90
CA PHE A 127 -8.64 -8.04 -4.36
C PHE A 127 -8.54 -9.47 -4.94
N SER A 128 -8.35 -10.51 -4.11
CA SER A 128 -8.20 -11.91 -4.57
C SER A 128 -9.32 -12.45 -5.45
N HIS A 129 -10.56 -12.02 -5.25
CA HIS A 129 -11.76 -12.59 -5.90
C HIS A 129 -12.35 -11.69 -6.99
N ARG A 130 -11.61 -10.66 -7.42
CA ARG A 130 -12.13 -9.68 -8.38
C ARG A 130 -11.98 -10.15 -9.82
N GLY A 131 -13.00 -9.87 -10.62
CA GLY A 131 -13.04 -10.23 -12.04
C GLY A 131 -12.04 -9.43 -12.90
N THR A 132 -11.77 -9.94 -14.09
CA THR A 132 -10.80 -9.38 -15.06
C THR A 132 -11.02 -7.90 -15.38
N ARG A 133 -12.28 -7.44 -15.39
CA ARG A 133 -12.62 -6.03 -15.65
C ARG A 133 -12.02 -5.05 -14.63
N GLN A 134 -12.01 -5.40 -13.35
CA GLN A 134 -11.52 -4.50 -12.30
C GLN A 134 -10.00 -4.47 -12.24
N TRP A 135 -9.35 -5.61 -12.49
CA TRP A 135 -7.91 -5.66 -12.71
C TRP A 135 -7.48 -4.85 -13.92
N SER A 136 -8.27 -4.86 -15.00
CA SER A 136 -8.04 -4.01 -16.17
C SER A 136 -8.16 -2.52 -15.83
N GLN A 137 -9.20 -2.10 -15.11
CA GLN A 137 -9.35 -0.71 -14.65
C GLN A 137 -8.20 -0.28 -13.73
N PHE A 138 -7.78 -1.15 -12.81
CA PHE A 138 -6.66 -0.88 -11.91
C PHE A 138 -5.34 -0.73 -12.69
N GLY A 139 -5.03 -1.64 -13.61
CA GLY A 139 -3.84 -1.55 -14.47
C GLY A 139 -3.83 -0.29 -15.35
N GLN A 140 -4.98 0.11 -15.88
CA GLN A 140 -5.14 1.38 -16.59
C GLN A 140 -4.89 2.60 -15.68
N ALA A 141 -5.46 2.61 -14.47
CA ALA A 141 -5.27 3.68 -13.50
C ALA A 141 -3.79 3.82 -13.09
N VAL A 142 -3.12 2.70 -12.80
CA VAL A 142 -1.68 2.67 -12.51
C VAL A 142 -0.87 3.19 -13.69
N THR A 143 -1.21 2.81 -14.93
CA THR A 143 -0.52 3.30 -16.13
C THR A 143 -0.63 4.82 -16.27
N ILE A 144 -1.83 5.37 -16.14
CA ILE A 144 -2.07 6.81 -16.22
C ILE A 144 -1.32 7.52 -15.10
N TYR A 145 -1.37 6.99 -13.88
CA TYR A 145 -0.69 7.56 -12.74
C TYR A 145 0.82 7.59 -12.93
N SER A 146 1.45 6.48 -13.33
CA SER A 146 2.90 6.41 -13.58
C SER A 146 3.33 7.39 -14.66
N LEU A 147 2.53 7.54 -15.72
CA LEU A 147 2.80 8.50 -16.80
C LEU A 147 2.74 9.94 -16.28
N VAL A 148 1.64 10.31 -15.61
CA VAL A 148 1.46 11.66 -15.06
C VAL A 148 2.55 11.98 -14.05
N LEU A 149 2.84 11.06 -13.14
CA LEU A 149 3.88 11.22 -12.12
C LEU A 149 5.27 11.36 -12.73
N SER A 150 5.58 10.61 -13.80
CA SER A 150 6.85 10.72 -14.51
C SER A 150 7.00 12.05 -15.23
N LEU A 151 5.98 12.48 -15.98
CA LEU A 151 5.98 13.78 -16.64
C LEU A 151 6.12 14.92 -15.63
N PHE A 152 5.34 14.86 -14.55
CA PHE A 152 5.45 15.79 -13.43
C PHE A 152 6.88 15.85 -12.89
N SER A 153 7.49 14.70 -12.63
CA SER A 153 8.82 14.62 -12.02
C SER A 153 9.92 15.16 -12.95
N ILE A 154 9.82 14.88 -14.25
CA ILE A 154 10.73 15.43 -15.26
C ILE A 154 10.61 16.95 -15.34
N ILE A 155 9.38 17.47 -15.40
CA ILE A 155 9.15 18.92 -15.46
C ILE A 155 9.69 19.59 -14.19
N GLN A 156 9.41 19.03 -13.02
CA GLN A 156 9.93 19.54 -11.74
C GLN A 156 11.47 19.53 -11.73
N PHE A 157 12.10 18.46 -12.19
CA PHE A 157 13.56 18.34 -12.22
C PHE A 157 14.23 19.47 -13.01
N PHE A 158 13.67 19.85 -14.17
CA PHE A 158 14.24 20.93 -14.99
C PHE A 158 13.87 22.34 -14.53
N THR A 159 12.75 22.52 -13.83
CA THR A 159 12.25 23.85 -13.46
C THR A 159 12.57 24.25 -12.02
N ALA A 160 12.69 23.29 -11.10
CA ALA A 160 13.00 23.52 -9.69
C ALA A 160 13.71 22.27 -9.09
N PRO A 161 14.98 22.01 -9.45
CA PRO A 161 15.70 20.82 -9.00
C PRO A 161 15.94 20.76 -7.48
N ASP A 162 15.90 21.90 -6.80
CA ASP A 162 16.13 22.06 -5.36
C ASP A 162 14.84 22.05 -4.52
N ARG A 163 13.66 21.87 -5.15
CA ARG A 163 12.36 22.01 -4.48
C ARG A 163 11.39 20.90 -4.88
N ILE A 164 10.68 20.40 -3.89
CA ILE A 164 9.53 19.53 -4.09
C ILE A 164 8.29 20.40 -4.29
N TYR A 165 7.49 20.11 -5.31
CA TYR A 165 6.30 20.91 -5.65
C TYR A 165 6.58 22.41 -5.80
N TRP A 166 7.75 22.80 -6.30
CA TRP A 166 8.23 24.20 -6.44
C TRP A 166 8.31 25.02 -5.15
N THR A 167 7.96 24.45 -3.99
CA THR A 167 7.71 25.23 -2.76
C THR A 167 8.48 24.68 -1.57
N VAL A 168 8.62 23.36 -1.46
CA VAL A 168 9.20 22.72 -0.27
C VAL A 168 10.68 22.44 -0.48
N ILE A 169 11.52 23.00 0.40
CA ILE A 169 12.97 22.74 0.43
C ILE A 169 13.24 21.71 1.54
N PRO A 170 13.86 20.56 1.24
CA PRO A 170 14.22 19.57 2.26
C PRO A 170 15.24 20.11 3.26
N ARG A 171 15.00 19.91 4.56
CA ARG A 171 15.84 20.44 5.65
C ARG A 171 17.26 19.90 5.66
N TRP A 172 17.44 18.65 5.23
CA TRP A 172 18.71 17.92 5.30
C TRP A 172 19.37 17.75 3.92
N GLY A 173 18.92 18.52 2.92
CA GLY A 173 19.28 18.28 1.52
C GLY A 173 18.71 16.97 0.98
N GLY A 174 19.16 16.58 -0.21
CA GLY A 174 18.74 15.35 -0.88
C GLY A 174 18.84 15.46 -2.40
N SER A 175 18.79 14.31 -3.07
CA SER A 175 18.66 14.21 -4.52
C SER A 175 17.18 14.23 -4.90
N ILE A 176 16.58 15.41 -4.98
CA ILE A 176 15.13 15.54 -5.20
C ILE A 176 14.73 15.02 -6.58
N PHE A 177 13.65 14.24 -6.63
CA PHE A 177 13.01 13.89 -7.90
C PHE A 177 11.51 13.69 -7.71
N GLY A 178 10.71 14.50 -8.41
CA GLY A 178 9.27 14.50 -8.24
C GLY A 178 8.87 14.75 -6.78
N PRO A 179 7.92 13.98 -6.23
CA PRO A 179 7.48 14.19 -4.86
C PRO A 179 8.47 13.69 -3.79
N TYR A 180 9.58 13.05 -4.19
CA TYR A 180 10.52 12.46 -3.23
C TYR A 180 11.72 13.36 -2.97
N VAL A 181 12.18 13.34 -1.71
CA VAL A 181 13.43 13.98 -1.26
C VAL A 181 14.67 13.25 -1.83
N ASN A 182 14.52 11.95 -2.17
CA ASN A 182 15.58 11.09 -2.70
C ASN A 182 15.13 10.40 -4.00
N HIS A 183 15.91 10.56 -5.07
CA HIS A 183 15.64 9.99 -6.39
C HIS A 183 15.64 8.45 -6.41
N ASP A 184 16.34 7.81 -5.49
CA ASP A 184 16.37 6.34 -5.37
C ASP A 184 15.02 5.82 -4.87
N HIS A 185 14.36 6.56 -3.97
CA HIS A 185 13.00 6.20 -3.52
C HIS A 185 11.97 6.38 -4.64
N TYR A 186 12.14 7.41 -5.47
CA TYR A 186 11.33 7.57 -6.68
C TYR A 186 11.56 6.42 -7.67
N ALA A 187 12.83 6.06 -7.91
CA ALA A 187 13.18 4.95 -8.79
C ALA A 187 12.59 3.63 -8.30
N GLY A 188 12.64 3.37 -6.99
CA GLY A 188 11.99 2.21 -6.37
C GLY A 188 10.47 2.17 -6.57
N LEU A 189 9.78 3.31 -6.49
CA LEU A 189 8.36 3.38 -6.84
C LEU A 189 8.15 2.98 -8.31
N MET A 190 8.93 3.55 -9.23
CA MET A 190 8.79 3.27 -10.66
C MET A 190 9.12 1.81 -11.00
N GLU A 191 10.08 1.20 -10.31
CA GLU A 191 10.42 -0.22 -10.42
C GLU A 191 9.23 -1.11 -10.02
N MET A 192 8.43 -0.72 -9.02
CA MET A 192 7.22 -1.45 -8.64
C MET A 192 6.06 -1.24 -9.63
N LEU A 193 5.92 -0.04 -10.19
CA LEU A 193 4.80 0.29 -11.09
C LEU A 193 5.02 -0.24 -12.51
N PHE A 194 6.26 -0.28 -12.99
CA PHE A 194 6.59 -0.67 -14.37
C PHE A 194 6.14 -2.10 -14.74
N PRO A 195 6.34 -3.14 -13.92
CA PRO A 195 5.83 -4.48 -14.21
C PRO A 195 4.30 -4.53 -14.32
N ILE A 196 3.60 -3.74 -13.49
CA ILE A 196 2.13 -3.68 -13.49
C ILE A 196 1.62 -3.07 -14.80
N THR A 197 2.22 -1.96 -15.23
CA THR A 197 1.85 -1.30 -16.49
C THR A 197 2.20 -2.18 -17.69
N ALA A 198 3.38 -2.78 -17.72
CA ALA A 198 3.81 -3.68 -18.79
C ALA A 198 2.85 -4.89 -18.91
N MET A 199 2.55 -5.55 -17.79
CA MET A 199 1.64 -6.70 -17.78
C MET A 199 0.23 -6.32 -18.25
N PHE A 200 -0.29 -5.17 -17.83
CA PHE A 200 -1.59 -4.67 -18.28
C PHE A 200 -1.65 -4.51 -19.80
N TRP A 201 -0.61 -3.95 -20.43
CA TRP A 201 -0.56 -3.78 -21.89
C TRP A 201 -0.37 -5.10 -22.64
N ILE A 202 0.42 -6.03 -22.11
CA ILE A 202 0.64 -7.34 -22.72
C ILE A 202 -0.64 -8.19 -22.71
N THR A 203 -1.41 -8.12 -21.62
CA THR A 203 -2.62 -8.94 -21.43
C THR A 203 -3.89 -8.33 -22.02
N ARG A 204 -3.83 -7.11 -22.54
CA ARG A 204 -4.99 -6.44 -23.12
C ARG A 204 -5.41 -7.16 -24.41
N PRO A 205 -6.65 -7.67 -24.51
CA PRO A 205 -7.14 -8.23 -25.77
C PRO A 205 -7.13 -7.12 -26.83
N ARG A 206 -6.57 -7.45 -28.00
CA ARG A 206 -6.45 -6.56 -29.16
C ARG A 206 -7.81 -6.28 -29.77
#